data_AF-A0A531JQ60-F1
#
_entry.id   AF-A0A531JQ60-F1
#
_cell.length_a   1.000
_cell.length_b   1.000
_cell.length_c   1.000
_cell.angle_alpha   90.00
_cell.angle_beta   90.00
_cell.angle_gamma   90.00
#
_symmetry.space_group_name_H-M   'P 1'
#
loop_
_entity.id
_entity.type
_entity.pdbx_description
1 polymer ?
#
loop_
_entity_poly.entity_id
_entity_poly.type
_entity_poly.pdbx_seq_one_letter_code
_entity_poly.pdbx_strand_id
1 'polypeptide(L)'
;MPAHEKQMSGGIAPGRGLPRALLLAALCSVAFIAESRPATAFEIFGIKLWGSSSDEDADIVDPLRYSVTIEAPDADKDLVKKLENASTLKADEERPVSGSLGLLAKARADREQLVAALYADARYEGVVTVTIEGKPLDDLPPDAEFKGPQPIPVVISIAAGAKFTLGNIRLEGDAAGLTSADFGLIAGG
;
A
#
# COMPACT_ATOMS: atom_id res chain seq x y z
N MET A 1 46.63 -69.42 -49.10
CA MET A 1 47.87 -68.62 -49.07
C MET A 1 47.63 -67.37 -48.23
N PRO A 2 48.63 -66.88 -47.49
CA PRO A 2 48.58 -66.80 -46.02
C PRO A 2 48.67 -65.35 -45.48
N ALA A 3 48.44 -65.17 -44.16
CA ALA A 3 49.12 -64.20 -43.27
C ALA A 3 48.42 -64.18 -41.89
N HIS A 4 49.06 -64.72 -40.86
CA HIS A 4 49.80 -63.97 -39.80
C HIS A 4 48.93 -63.43 -38.64
N GLU A 5 48.93 -64.19 -37.54
CA GLU A 5 49.46 -63.79 -36.21
C GLU A 5 49.48 -62.29 -35.86
N LYS A 6 48.79 -61.89 -34.76
CA LYS A 6 49.43 -61.39 -33.52
C LYS A 6 48.41 -61.13 -32.39
N GLN A 7 48.71 -61.64 -31.19
CA GLN A 7 48.10 -61.25 -29.92
C GLN A 7 48.39 -59.78 -29.56
N MET A 8 47.46 -59.11 -28.86
CA MET A 8 47.68 -58.24 -27.68
C MET A 8 46.33 -58.07 -26.96
N SER A 9 46.09 -58.68 -25.79
CA SER A 9 46.34 -58.13 -24.46
C SER A 9 45.75 -56.73 -24.24
N GLY A 10 44.57 -56.66 -23.61
CA GLY A 10 43.95 -55.42 -23.12
C GLY A 10 43.18 -55.73 -21.85
N GLY A 11 43.67 -55.18 -20.73
CA GLY A 11 43.36 -55.62 -19.38
C GLY A 11 41.93 -55.44 -18.88
N ILE A 12 41.60 -56.28 -17.90
CA ILE A 12 40.43 -56.18 -17.03
C ILE A 12 40.62 -54.95 -16.14
N ALA A 13 39.75 -53.94 -16.30
CA ALA A 13 39.64 -52.84 -15.34
C ALA A 13 38.80 -53.31 -14.13
N PRO A 14 39.24 -53.07 -12.88
CA PRO A 14 38.50 -53.46 -11.69
C PRO A 14 37.28 -52.56 -11.46
N GLY A 15 36.18 -53.18 -11.05
CA GLY A 15 34.93 -52.51 -10.70
C GLY A 15 35.14 -51.45 -9.61
N ARG A 16 34.87 -50.20 -9.93
CA ARG A 16 34.77 -49.11 -8.95
C ARG A 16 33.41 -49.25 -8.26
N GLY A 17 33.41 -49.87 -7.09
CA GLY A 17 32.27 -49.85 -6.19
C GLY A 17 31.84 -48.42 -5.93
N LEU A 18 30.56 -48.13 -6.15
CA LEU A 18 29.95 -46.87 -5.74
C LEU A 18 30.18 -46.71 -4.22
N PRO A 19 30.81 -45.62 -3.76
CA PRO A 19 31.01 -45.43 -2.33
C PRO A 19 29.65 -45.27 -1.66
N ARG A 20 29.39 -46.12 -0.65
CA ARG A 20 28.23 -46.11 0.26
C ARG A 20 27.90 -44.74 0.87
N ALA A 21 28.77 -43.74 0.72
CA ALA A 21 28.54 -42.36 1.14
C ALA A 21 27.46 -41.62 0.33
N LEU A 22 27.19 -42.02 -0.91
CA LEU A 22 26.18 -41.33 -1.75
C LEU A 22 24.73 -41.78 -1.44
N LEU A 23 24.55 -42.88 -0.71
CA LEU A 23 23.24 -43.37 -0.27
C LEU A 23 22.79 -42.77 1.07
N LEU A 24 23.70 -42.21 1.89
CA LEU A 24 23.33 -41.53 3.14
C LEU A 24 22.94 -40.06 2.94
N ALA A 25 23.41 -39.39 1.89
CA ALA A 25 23.08 -37.98 1.64
C ALA A 25 21.63 -37.77 1.11
N ALA A 26 21.05 -38.79 0.47
CA ALA A 26 19.70 -38.71 -0.08
C ALA A 26 18.59 -38.87 0.99
N LEU A 27 18.88 -39.51 2.14
CA LEU A 27 17.89 -39.69 3.21
C LEU A 27 17.72 -38.47 4.13
N CYS A 28 18.68 -37.54 4.19
CA CYS A 28 18.54 -36.34 5.01
C CYS A 28 17.68 -35.23 4.36
N SER A 29 17.32 -35.37 3.08
CA SER A 29 16.58 -34.32 2.35
C SER A 29 15.06 -34.42 2.52
N VAL A 30 14.53 -35.47 3.14
CA VAL A 30 13.07 -35.69 3.30
C VAL A 30 12.55 -35.22 4.66
N ALA A 31 13.42 -34.86 5.61
CA ALA A 31 13.02 -34.45 6.96
C ALA A 31 12.69 -32.95 7.10
N PHE A 32 12.75 -32.16 6.02
CA PHE A 32 12.54 -30.70 6.07
C PHE A 32 11.18 -30.22 5.52
N ILE A 33 10.22 -31.13 5.30
CA ILE A 33 8.90 -30.78 4.77
C ILE A 33 7.82 -31.20 5.79
N ALA A 34 7.74 -30.51 6.92
CA ALA A 34 6.51 -30.35 7.71
C ALA A 34 6.88 -29.74 9.06
N GLU A 35 6.82 -28.41 9.15
CA GLU A 35 6.33 -27.67 10.31
C GLU A 35 6.48 -26.17 10.04
N SER A 36 5.72 -25.66 9.07
CA SER A 36 5.29 -24.26 9.12
C SER A 36 4.25 -24.13 10.25
N ARG A 37 4.70 -24.28 11.50
CA ARG A 37 3.89 -23.93 12.67
C ARG A 37 3.77 -22.41 12.68
N PRO A 38 2.58 -21.86 12.96
CA PRO A 38 2.44 -20.43 13.13
C PRO A 38 3.42 -19.97 14.20
N ALA A 39 4.24 -18.96 13.90
CA ALA A 39 5.13 -18.37 14.88
C ALA A 39 4.25 -17.72 15.96
N THR A 40 4.30 -18.26 17.18
CA THR A 40 3.62 -17.68 18.34
C THR A 40 4.22 -16.31 18.61
N ALA A 41 3.44 -15.25 18.34
CA ALA A 41 3.78 -13.89 18.73
C ALA A 41 3.83 -13.81 20.26
N PHE A 42 4.87 -13.16 20.80
CA PHE A 42 5.00 -12.94 22.25
C PHE A 42 4.33 -11.61 22.63
N GLU A 43 3.41 -11.66 23.58
CA GLU A 43 2.75 -10.50 24.18
C GLU A 43 3.22 -10.31 25.63
N ILE A 44 3.70 -9.11 25.95
CA ILE A 44 4.14 -8.75 27.30
C ILE A 44 3.37 -7.48 27.70
N PHE A 45 2.48 -7.59 28.68
CA PHE A 45 1.64 -6.48 29.17
C PHE A 45 0.79 -5.77 28.10
N GLY A 46 0.24 -6.49 27.11
CA GLY A 46 -0.53 -5.86 26.02
C GLY A 46 0.33 -5.25 24.91
N ILE A 47 1.66 -5.26 25.05
CA ILE A 47 2.60 -4.81 24.01
C ILE A 47 3.05 -6.03 23.22
N LYS A 48 2.63 -6.11 21.95
CA LYS A 48 3.16 -7.08 20.99
C LYS A 48 4.49 -6.57 20.46
N LEU A 49 5.56 -7.25 20.81
CA LEU A 49 6.91 -6.87 20.38
C LEU A 49 7.19 -7.24 18.91
N TRP A 50 6.44 -8.21 18.36
CA TRP A 50 6.66 -8.73 17.01
C TRP A 50 5.39 -9.41 16.46
N GLY A 51 5.13 -9.21 15.17
CA GLY A 51 4.01 -9.78 14.40
C GLY A 51 2.71 -8.99 14.53
N SER A 52 2.10 -8.60 13.41
CA SER A 52 0.70 -8.15 13.40
C SER A 52 -0.20 -9.38 13.63
N SER A 53 -1.06 -9.34 14.64
CA SER A 53 -2.01 -10.44 14.84
C SER A 53 -3.19 -10.25 13.89
N SER A 54 -3.58 -11.32 13.19
CA SER A 54 -4.90 -11.45 12.56
C SER A 54 -6.07 -11.19 13.52
N ASP A 55 -5.80 -11.24 14.83
CA ASP A 55 -6.77 -11.08 15.90
C ASP A 55 -7.13 -9.61 16.21
N GLU A 56 -6.33 -8.62 15.76
CA GLU A 56 -6.69 -7.20 15.96
C GLU A 56 -7.92 -6.79 15.15
N ASP A 57 -8.13 -7.43 14.00
CA ASP A 57 -9.31 -7.25 13.18
C ASP A 57 -10.48 -8.15 13.64
N ALA A 58 -10.22 -9.17 14.48
CA ALA A 58 -11.23 -10.16 14.86
C ALA A 58 -12.33 -9.58 15.77
N ASP A 59 -12.05 -8.45 16.42
CA ASP A 59 -13.01 -7.72 17.27
C ASP A 59 -13.87 -6.71 16.48
N ILE A 60 -13.60 -6.51 15.18
CA ILE A 60 -14.37 -5.58 14.35
C ILE A 60 -15.71 -6.19 14.00
N VAL A 61 -16.79 -5.58 14.50
CA VAL A 61 -18.17 -5.98 14.16
C VAL A 61 -18.46 -5.66 12.70
N ASP A 62 -18.95 -6.67 11.96
CA ASP A 62 -19.24 -6.63 10.52
C ASP A 62 -18.02 -6.19 9.68
N PRO A 63 -16.93 -6.97 9.65
CA PRO A 63 -15.70 -6.54 8.99
C PRO A 63 -15.90 -6.42 7.48
N LEU A 64 -15.70 -5.22 6.95
CA LEU A 64 -15.83 -4.92 5.52
C LEU A 64 -14.49 -4.45 4.95
N ARG A 65 -13.96 -5.17 3.97
CA ARG A 65 -12.73 -4.80 3.26
C ARG A 65 -13.04 -3.91 2.06
N TYR A 66 -12.16 -2.96 1.79
CA TYR A 66 -12.25 -2.04 0.66
C TYR A 66 -10.88 -1.90 0.00
N SER A 67 -10.86 -1.39 -1.23
CA SER A 67 -9.64 -1.03 -1.94
C SER A 67 -9.75 0.40 -2.46
N VAL A 68 -8.61 1.10 -2.52
CA VAL A 68 -8.58 2.54 -2.81
C VAL A 68 -7.70 2.82 -4.01
N THR A 69 -8.32 3.41 -5.02
CA THR A 69 -7.63 3.98 -6.18
C THR A 69 -7.74 5.50 -6.13
N ILE A 70 -6.61 6.20 -6.14
CA ILE A 70 -6.57 7.66 -6.24
C ILE A 70 -6.17 8.04 -7.66
N GLU A 71 -7.00 8.85 -8.31
CA GLU A 71 -6.79 9.34 -9.67
C GLU A 71 -6.65 10.86 -9.64
N ALA A 72 -5.46 11.36 -9.97
CA ALA A 72 -5.18 12.80 -10.02
C ALA A 72 -4.37 13.14 -11.27
N PRO A 73 -4.98 13.14 -12.47
CA PRO A 73 -4.25 13.26 -13.73
C PRO A 73 -3.52 14.60 -13.90
N ASP A 74 -4.05 15.66 -13.30
CA ASP A 74 -3.50 17.02 -13.37
C ASP A 74 -2.53 17.34 -12.22
N ALA A 75 -2.26 16.36 -11.35
CA ALA A 75 -1.34 16.50 -10.23
C ALA A 75 0.08 16.06 -10.61
N ASP A 76 1.07 16.86 -10.23
CA ASP A 76 2.46 16.40 -10.27
C ASP A 76 2.72 15.31 -9.22
N LYS A 77 3.87 14.65 -9.33
CA LYS A 77 4.23 13.52 -8.45
C LYS A 77 4.32 13.89 -6.97
N ASP A 78 4.66 15.13 -6.65
CA ASP A 78 4.79 15.58 -5.27
C ASP A 78 3.41 15.84 -4.67
N LEU A 79 2.50 16.41 -5.45
CA LEU A 79 1.10 16.55 -5.06
C LEU A 79 0.41 15.19 -4.91
N VAL A 80 0.62 14.25 -5.84
CA VAL A 80 0.07 12.89 -5.72
C VAL A 80 0.48 12.26 -4.39
N LYS A 81 1.76 12.31 -4.02
CA LYS A 81 2.25 11.81 -2.73
C LYS A 81 1.61 12.52 -1.54
N LYS A 82 1.44 13.84 -1.60
CA LYS A 82 0.76 14.60 -0.53
C LYS A 82 -0.69 14.13 -0.36
N LEU A 83 -1.40 13.91 -1.45
CA LEU A 83 -2.79 13.43 -1.44
C LEU A 83 -2.89 11.99 -0.93
N GLU A 84 -2.01 11.09 -1.38
CA GLU A 84 -1.93 9.72 -0.86
C GLU A 84 -1.64 9.69 0.65
N ASN A 85 -0.69 10.50 1.11
CA ASN A 85 -0.36 10.60 2.54
C ASN A 85 -1.48 11.23 3.38
N ALA A 86 -2.30 12.10 2.77
CA ALA A 86 -3.44 12.72 3.44
C ALA A 86 -4.67 11.80 3.52
N SER A 87 -4.79 10.82 2.64
CA SER A 87 -5.94 9.91 2.61
C SER A 87 -5.80 8.84 3.70
N THR A 88 -6.67 8.91 4.71
CA THR A 88 -6.89 7.85 5.71
C THR A 88 -7.52 6.59 5.14
N LEU A 89 -8.31 6.69 4.06
CA LEU A 89 -8.77 5.52 3.30
C LEU A 89 -7.56 4.79 2.72
N LYS A 90 -6.62 5.52 2.11
CA LYS A 90 -5.43 4.90 1.55
C LYS A 90 -4.50 4.34 2.64
N ALA A 91 -4.30 5.09 3.72
CA ALA A 91 -3.45 4.67 4.84
C ALA A 91 -3.96 3.39 5.53
N ASP A 92 -5.28 3.19 5.56
CA ASP A 92 -5.91 2.08 6.28
C ASP A 92 -6.48 1.00 5.36
N GLU A 93 -6.08 0.96 4.09
CA GLU A 93 -6.65 0.05 3.07
C GLU A 93 -6.53 -1.43 3.46
N GLU A 94 -5.46 -1.80 4.19
CA GLU A 94 -5.25 -3.17 4.66
C GLU A 94 -6.15 -3.57 5.83
N ARG A 95 -6.80 -2.61 6.49
CA ARG A 95 -7.64 -2.82 7.69
C ARG A 95 -9.13 -2.75 7.35
N PRO A 96 -9.98 -3.63 7.91
CA PRO A 96 -11.39 -3.61 7.59
C PRO A 96 -12.05 -2.47 8.36
N VAL A 97 -13.16 -1.98 7.82
CA VAL A 97 -14.03 -1.04 8.53
C VAL A 97 -15.21 -1.79 9.15
N SER A 98 -15.87 -1.14 10.12
CA SER A 98 -17.11 -1.64 10.72
C SER A 98 -18.29 -1.44 9.76
N GLY A 99 -18.49 -2.42 8.88
CA GLY A 99 -19.61 -2.52 7.96
C GLY A 99 -19.69 -1.38 6.94
N SER A 100 -20.85 -1.29 6.30
CA SER A 100 -21.10 -0.32 5.24
C SER A 100 -21.15 1.13 5.75
N LEU A 101 -21.72 1.33 6.96
CA LEU A 101 -21.77 2.64 7.60
C LEU A 101 -20.37 3.15 7.95
N GLY A 102 -19.49 2.26 8.43
CA GLY A 102 -18.09 2.59 8.72
C GLY A 102 -17.34 3.03 7.47
N LEU A 103 -17.52 2.32 6.35
CA LEU A 103 -16.93 2.73 5.07
C LEU A 103 -17.44 4.10 4.63
N LEU A 104 -18.75 4.32 4.70
CA LEU A 104 -19.39 5.55 4.25
C LEU A 104 -18.94 6.76 5.09
N ALA A 105 -18.85 6.60 6.42
CA ALA A 105 -18.37 7.63 7.32
C ALA A 105 -16.88 7.95 7.05
N LYS A 106 -16.05 6.92 6.89
CA LYS A 106 -14.62 7.08 6.58
C LYS A 106 -14.42 7.78 5.25
N ALA A 107 -15.16 7.41 4.20
CA ALA A 107 -15.07 8.06 2.89
C ALA A 107 -15.44 9.55 2.90
N ARG A 108 -16.45 9.94 3.70
CA ARG A 108 -16.81 11.37 3.86
C ARG A 108 -15.71 12.16 4.56
N ALA A 109 -15.18 11.62 5.66
CA ALA A 109 -14.07 12.25 6.38
C ALA A 109 -12.81 12.34 5.50
N ASP A 110 -12.52 11.30 4.71
CA ASP A 110 -11.37 11.26 3.81
C ASP A 110 -11.43 12.34 2.73
N ARG A 111 -12.61 12.53 2.13
CA ARG A 111 -12.85 13.62 1.17
C ARG A 111 -12.55 14.98 1.78
N GLU A 112 -13.01 15.24 3.02
CA GLU A 112 -12.74 16.49 3.71
C GLU A 112 -11.25 16.71 3.96
N GLN A 113 -10.52 15.65 4.34
CA GLN A 113 -9.07 15.72 4.53
C GLN A 113 -8.31 15.97 3.22
N LEU A 114 -8.74 15.36 2.12
CA LEU A 114 -8.14 15.59 0.80
C LEU A 114 -8.39 17.01 0.31
N VAL A 115 -9.58 17.57 0.54
CA VAL A 115 -9.87 19.00 0.26
C VAL A 115 -8.95 19.89 1.11
N ALA A 116 -8.77 19.58 2.39
CA ALA A 116 -7.85 20.32 3.25
C ALA A 116 -6.39 20.24 2.76
N ALA A 117 -5.97 19.07 2.26
CA ALA A 117 -4.63 18.89 1.68
C ALA A 117 -4.43 19.72 0.40
N LEU A 118 -5.44 19.81 -0.46
CA LEU A 118 -5.41 20.69 -1.64
C LEU A 118 -5.31 22.16 -1.22
N TYR A 119 -6.07 22.58 -0.21
CA TYR A 119 -6.01 23.94 0.32
C TYR A 119 -4.64 24.27 0.92
N ALA A 120 -4.05 23.32 1.66
CA ALA A 120 -2.69 23.46 2.19
C ALA A 120 -1.63 23.57 1.08
N ASP A 121 -1.88 23.02 -0.11
CA ASP A 121 -1.03 23.20 -1.30
C ASP A 121 -1.42 24.42 -2.17
N ALA A 122 -2.27 25.32 -1.64
CA ALA A 122 -2.78 26.51 -2.32
C ALA A 122 -3.64 26.21 -3.57
N ARG A 123 -4.42 25.13 -3.54
CA ARG A 123 -5.32 24.71 -4.64
C ARG A 123 -6.77 24.81 -4.21
N TYR A 124 -7.31 26.02 -4.27
CA TYR A 124 -8.64 26.34 -3.76
C TYR A 124 -9.79 25.89 -4.68
N GLU A 125 -9.49 25.68 -5.97
CA GLU A 125 -10.44 25.19 -6.98
C GLU A 125 -10.44 23.66 -7.10
N GLY A 126 -9.69 22.98 -6.24
CA GLY A 126 -9.58 21.52 -6.26
C GLY A 126 -10.91 20.85 -5.95
N VAL A 127 -11.27 19.83 -6.74
CA VAL A 127 -12.50 19.05 -6.56
C VAL A 127 -12.15 17.60 -6.28
N VAL A 128 -12.70 17.06 -5.20
CA VAL A 128 -12.53 15.67 -4.79
C VAL A 128 -13.85 14.93 -4.94
N THR A 129 -13.90 13.98 -5.86
CA THR A 129 -15.05 13.09 -6.06
C THR A 129 -14.70 11.71 -5.54
N VAL A 130 -15.57 11.14 -4.71
CA VAL A 130 -15.40 9.77 -4.21
C VAL A 130 -16.55 8.93 -4.75
N THR A 131 -16.22 7.73 -5.24
CA THR A 131 -17.21 6.73 -5.62
C THR A 131 -16.98 5.43 -4.85
N ILE A 132 -18.06 4.73 -4.52
CA ILE A 132 -18.04 3.41 -3.89
C ILE A 132 -18.87 2.49 -4.78
N GLU A 133 -18.30 1.38 -5.25
CA GLU A 133 -18.93 0.51 -6.28
C GLU A 133 -19.38 1.28 -7.53
N GLY A 134 -18.62 2.33 -7.90
CA GLY A 134 -18.92 3.19 -9.05
C GLY A 134 -20.07 4.18 -8.85
N LYS A 135 -20.66 4.26 -7.65
CA LYS A 135 -21.69 5.24 -7.32
C LYS A 135 -21.08 6.45 -6.59
N PRO A 136 -21.41 7.69 -6.96
CA PRO A 136 -20.95 8.88 -6.26
C PRO A 136 -21.35 8.88 -4.78
N LEU A 137 -20.42 9.26 -3.91
CA LEU A 137 -20.62 9.28 -2.45
C LEU A 137 -21.82 10.13 -2.02
N ASP A 138 -22.11 11.20 -2.75
CA ASP A 138 -23.21 12.11 -2.45
C ASP A 138 -24.58 11.56 -2.88
N ASP A 139 -24.60 10.57 -3.78
CA ASP A 139 -25.83 9.91 -4.24
C ASP A 139 -26.19 8.68 -3.39
N LEU A 140 -25.28 8.25 -2.49
CA LEU A 140 -25.50 7.10 -1.63
C LEU A 140 -26.41 7.45 -0.45
N PRO A 141 -27.50 6.68 -0.21
CA PRO A 141 -28.36 6.91 0.93
C PRO A 141 -27.60 6.67 2.25
N PRO A 142 -28.07 7.26 3.38
CA PRO A 142 -27.39 7.09 4.68
C PRO A 142 -27.29 5.64 5.16
N ASP A 143 -28.21 4.78 4.72
CA ASP A 143 -28.31 3.35 5.02
C ASP A 143 -27.84 2.46 3.86
N ALA A 144 -27.00 2.99 2.95
CA ALA A 144 -26.42 2.22 1.86
C ALA A 144 -25.67 0.98 2.40
N GLU A 145 -25.95 -0.18 1.80
CA GLU A 145 -25.29 -1.44 2.11
C GLU A 145 -24.42 -1.88 0.92
N PHE A 146 -23.16 -2.24 1.19
CA PHE A 146 -22.22 -2.76 0.20
C PHE A 146 -22.04 -4.26 0.41
N LYS A 147 -22.75 -5.05 -0.41
CA LYS A 147 -22.75 -6.53 -0.35
C LYS A 147 -22.07 -7.18 -1.56
N GLY A 148 -21.38 -6.40 -2.38
CA GLY A 148 -20.67 -6.88 -3.56
C GLY A 148 -19.44 -7.73 -3.22
N PRO A 149 -18.74 -8.22 -4.26
CA PRO A 149 -17.46 -8.90 -4.09
C PRO A 149 -16.47 -8.01 -3.33
N GLN A 150 -15.86 -8.54 -2.28
CA GLN A 150 -14.81 -7.84 -1.55
C GLN A 150 -13.43 -8.02 -2.22
N PRO A 151 -12.53 -7.02 -2.13
CA PRO A 151 -12.72 -5.73 -1.47
C PRO A 151 -13.67 -4.80 -2.24
N ILE A 152 -14.48 -4.03 -1.51
CA ILE A 152 -15.38 -3.02 -2.10
C ILE A 152 -14.53 -1.92 -2.75
N PRO A 153 -14.66 -1.66 -4.06
CA PRO A 153 -13.84 -0.67 -4.74
C PRO A 153 -14.27 0.75 -4.37
N VAL A 154 -13.29 1.54 -3.94
CA VAL A 154 -13.40 2.98 -3.70
C VAL A 154 -12.47 3.71 -4.66
N VAL A 155 -13.02 4.63 -5.45
CA VAL A 155 -12.23 5.47 -6.37
C VAL A 155 -12.35 6.92 -5.93
N ILE A 156 -11.21 7.56 -5.77
CA ILE A 156 -11.07 8.97 -5.39
C ILE A 156 -10.51 9.70 -6.62
N SER A 157 -11.37 10.40 -7.35
CA SER A 157 -10.99 11.19 -8.52
C SER A 157 -10.81 12.65 -8.11
N ILE A 158 -9.61 13.19 -8.36
CA ILE A 158 -9.18 14.50 -7.91
C ILE A 158 -8.83 15.36 -9.12
N ALA A 159 -9.64 16.40 -9.35
CA ALA A 159 -9.28 17.50 -10.23
C ALA A 159 -8.54 18.54 -9.38
N ALA A 160 -7.21 18.57 -9.45
CA ALA A 160 -6.38 19.36 -8.54
C ALA A 160 -6.56 20.89 -8.70
N GLY A 161 -7.00 21.35 -9.87
CA GLY A 161 -7.17 22.78 -10.16
C GLY A 161 -5.83 23.55 -10.23
N ALA A 162 -5.92 24.87 -10.39
CA ALA A 162 -4.74 25.73 -10.44
C ALA A 162 -4.09 25.89 -9.05
N LYS A 163 -2.76 26.00 -9.02
CA LYS A 163 -2.03 26.43 -7.83
C LYS A 163 -2.01 27.95 -7.78
N PHE A 164 -2.57 28.51 -6.71
CA PHE A 164 -2.60 29.94 -6.48
C PHE A 164 -1.28 30.40 -5.88
N THR A 165 -0.86 31.59 -6.27
CA THR A 165 0.36 32.24 -5.80
C THR A 165 0.02 33.60 -5.21
N LEU A 166 0.90 34.11 -4.35
CA LEU A 166 0.72 35.46 -3.81
C LEU A 166 0.89 36.49 -4.94
N GLY A 167 -0.06 37.42 -5.04
CA GLY A 167 0.00 38.52 -6.00
C GLY A 167 0.80 39.70 -5.47
N ASN A 168 0.30 40.91 -5.68
CA ASN A 168 0.88 42.12 -5.11
C ASN A 168 0.62 42.18 -3.61
N ILE A 169 1.69 42.22 -2.82
CA ILE A 169 1.63 42.27 -1.36
C ILE A 169 1.84 43.71 -0.92
N ARG A 170 0.91 44.22 -0.10
CA ARG A 170 0.99 45.57 0.47
C ARG A 170 0.77 45.48 1.98
N LEU A 171 1.75 45.98 2.73
CA LEU A 171 1.63 46.14 4.17
C LEU A 171 1.10 47.54 4.48
N GLU A 172 0.19 47.64 5.43
CA GLU A 172 -0.50 48.89 5.80
C GLU A 172 -0.50 49.08 7.33
N GLY A 173 -0.91 50.26 7.79
CA GLY A 173 -0.94 50.60 9.22
C GLY A 173 0.47 50.57 9.85
N ASP A 174 0.59 49.94 11.01
CA ASP A 174 1.85 49.83 11.75
C ASP A 174 2.94 49.04 10.98
N ALA A 175 2.53 48.27 9.97
CA ALA A 175 3.44 47.50 9.12
C ALA A 175 3.83 48.20 7.81
N ALA A 176 3.32 49.41 7.52
CA ALA A 176 3.49 50.07 6.22
C ALA A 176 4.95 50.39 5.85
N GLY A 177 5.84 50.48 6.84
CA GLY A 177 7.28 50.69 6.64
C GLY A 177 8.12 49.41 6.58
N LEU A 178 7.49 48.24 6.71
CA LEU A 178 8.19 46.95 6.73
C LEU A 178 8.30 46.35 5.33
N THR A 179 9.33 45.53 5.11
CA THR A 179 9.47 44.76 3.88
C THR A 179 8.73 43.44 4.02
N SER A 180 7.77 43.15 3.13
CA SER A 180 6.99 41.89 3.18
C SER A 180 7.87 40.65 3.06
N ALA A 181 8.94 40.72 2.27
CA ALA A 181 9.91 39.64 2.08
C ALA A 181 10.61 39.22 3.38
N ASP A 182 10.79 40.13 4.35
CA ASP A 182 11.39 39.81 5.65
C ASP A 182 10.52 38.83 6.48
N PHE A 183 9.25 38.69 6.11
CA PHE A 183 8.29 37.77 6.71
C PHE A 183 7.95 36.57 5.82
N GLY A 184 8.69 36.37 4.73
CA GLY A 184 8.41 35.33 3.74
C GLY A 184 7.18 35.62 2.88
N LEU A 185 6.69 36.87 2.85
CA LEU A 185 5.58 37.27 2.00
C LEU A 185 6.14 37.82 0.68
N ILE A 186 6.29 36.93 -0.31
CA ILE A 186 6.88 37.21 -1.61
C ILE A 186 5.85 36.95 -2.71
N ALA A 187 5.76 37.84 -3.70
CA ALA A 187 4.91 37.61 -4.86
C ALA A 187 5.38 36.35 -5.61
N GLY A 188 4.44 35.46 -5.94
CA GLY A 188 4.73 34.12 -6.45
C GLY A 188 4.62 33.02 -5.39
N GLY A 189 4.61 33.36 -4.11
CA GLY A 189 4.67 32.41 -2.99
C GLY A 189 6.09 32.23 -2.46
#